data_AF-A0A6A6QPF7-F1
#
_entry.id   AF-A0A6A6QPF7-F1
#
_cell.length_a   1.000
_cell.length_b   1.000
_cell.length_c   1.000
_cell.angle_alpha   90.00
_cell.angle_beta   90.00
_cell.angle_gamma   90.00
#
_symmetry.space_group_name_H-M   'P 1'
#
loop_
_entity.id
_entity.type
_entity.pdbx_description
1 polymer ?
#
loop_
_entity_poly.entity_id
_entity_poly.type
_entity_poly.pdbx_seq_one_letter_code
_entity_poly.pdbx_strand_id
1 'polypeptide(L)'
;MSDFEEYSRDAAIAEFFNQTCATRASCDNKALKLVGGKVVPVEVQGVCSYTVYAGPQLKYVVQFRLNSLKLDTKTATLATEVYEGDETGKGSLLVYVIDRTRGLRHLDFILEYGYPQNSESSLVARKNLTTDIARFMVRSWNAPQEVSSEYRGMLAQKYNSDRQLLLTALPERFHVIIRTVLEHLDSLLSLPMVLLHRDFGTSNILVNDRLATSPTNEIGKSLTQETKKAIETSRVMGLLLSRGFTKRLANAAPSTPISDDSAGSYNMLFLDGLLLKSETKPIGL
;
A
#
# COMPACT_ATOMS: atom_id res chain seq x y z
N MET A 1 24.67 -3.37 17.51
CA MET A 1 23.67 -4.43 17.25
C MET A 1 22.37 -3.88 17.74
N SER A 2 21.46 -3.50 16.84
CA SER A 2 20.11 -3.07 17.24
C SER A 2 19.31 -4.32 17.58
N ASP A 3 18.68 -4.31 18.76
CA ASP A 3 17.70 -5.31 19.18
C ASP A 3 16.48 -5.21 18.26
N PHE A 4 16.53 -5.84 17.09
CA PHE A 4 15.33 -6.14 16.34
C PHE A 4 14.66 -7.30 17.06
N GLU A 5 13.69 -6.99 17.92
CA GLU A 5 12.80 -7.99 18.50
C GLU A 5 12.16 -8.81 17.38
N GLU A 6 12.33 -10.13 17.45
CA GLU A 6 11.71 -11.06 16.52
C GLU A 6 10.19 -10.95 16.65
N TYR A 7 9.49 -10.91 15.52
CA TYR A 7 8.03 -10.75 15.52
C TYR A 7 7.37 -11.92 16.27
N SER A 8 6.50 -11.59 17.22
CA SER A 8 5.65 -12.56 17.92
C SER A 8 4.18 -12.32 17.60
N ARG A 9 3.53 -13.32 16.98
CA ARG A 9 2.10 -13.28 16.69
C ARG A 9 1.27 -13.07 17.96
N ASP A 10 1.61 -13.76 19.05
CA ASP A 10 0.84 -13.66 20.29
C ASP A 10 1.03 -12.30 20.97
N ALA A 11 2.22 -11.70 20.89
CA ALA A 11 2.45 -10.34 21.35
C ALA A 11 1.65 -9.32 20.52
N ALA A 12 1.64 -9.45 19.20
CA ALA A 12 0.86 -8.58 18.32
C ALA A 12 -0.65 -8.69 18.58
N ILE A 13 -1.16 -9.90 18.84
CA ILE A 13 -2.55 -10.12 19.24
C ILE A 13 -2.84 -9.43 20.58
N ALA A 14 -1.96 -9.60 21.58
CA ALA A 14 -2.12 -8.98 22.89
C ALA A 14 -2.16 -7.45 22.79
N GLU A 15 -1.26 -6.86 21.99
CA GLU A 15 -1.18 -5.41 21.79
C GLU A 15 -2.43 -4.83 21.11
N PHE A 16 -3.04 -5.55 20.17
CA PHE A 16 -4.33 -5.14 19.62
C PHE A 16 -5.42 -5.11 20.72
N PHE A 17 -5.48 -6.14 21.56
CA PHE A 17 -6.49 -6.23 22.61
C PHE A 17 -6.27 -5.26 23.78
N ASN A 18 -5.07 -4.69 23.94
CA ASN A 18 -4.84 -3.56 24.85
C ASN A 18 -5.56 -2.28 24.40
N GLN A 19 -5.91 -2.16 23.12
CA GLN A 19 -6.55 -0.98 22.53
C GLN A 19 -8.09 -1.06 22.52
N THR A 20 -8.69 -2.12 23.07
CA THR A 20 -10.14 -2.33 23.06
C THR A 20 -10.62 -3.05 24.32
N CYS A 21 -11.90 -2.91 24.66
CA CYS A 21 -12.53 -3.68 25.74
C CYS A 21 -12.95 -5.09 25.31
N ALA A 22 -12.86 -5.42 24.01
CA ALA A 22 -13.14 -6.76 23.52
C ALA A 22 -12.02 -7.74 23.92
N THR A 23 -12.34 -9.03 23.99
CA THR A 23 -11.35 -10.09 24.24
C THR A 23 -11.19 -10.97 23.01
N ARG A 24 -10.01 -11.60 22.88
CA ARG A 24 -9.75 -12.62 21.84
C ARG A 24 -10.85 -13.68 21.80
N ALA A 25 -11.21 -14.23 22.96
CA ALA A 25 -12.26 -15.25 23.06
C ALA A 25 -13.62 -14.74 22.57
N SER A 26 -13.99 -13.48 22.86
CA SER A 26 -15.22 -12.88 22.33
C SER A 26 -15.18 -12.74 20.81
N CYS A 27 -14.06 -12.31 20.23
CA CYS A 27 -13.87 -12.21 18.79
C CYS A 27 -13.91 -13.60 18.12
N ASP A 28 -13.19 -14.59 18.64
CA ASP A 28 -13.16 -15.95 18.09
C ASP A 28 -14.55 -16.59 18.12
N ASN A 29 -15.28 -16.43 19.23
CA ASN A 29 -16.67 -16.87 19.33
C ASN A 29 -17.60 -16.16 18.34
N LYS A 30 -17.37 -14.86 18.09
CA LYS A 30 -18.14 -14.11 17.10
C LYS A 30 -17.85 -14.60 15.68
N ALA A 31 -16.59 -14.86 15.33
CA ALA A 31 -16.21 -15.43 14.03
C ALA A 31 -16.85 -16.82 13.82
N LEU A 32 -16.79 -17.68 14.83
CA LEU A 32 -17.47 -18.99 14.84
C LEU A 32 -18.98 -18.85 14.59
N LYS A 33 -19.65 -17.89 15.23
CA LYS A 33 -21.09 -17.65 15.03
C LYS A 33 -21.42 -17.12 13.64
N LEU A 34 -20.51 -16.36 13.02
CA LEU A 34 -20.74 -15.75 11.71
C LEU A 34 -20.55 -16.73 10.56
N VAL A 35 -19.52 -17.57 10.61
CA VAL A 35 -19.13 -18.43 9.46
C VAL A 35 -18.95 -19.90 9.80
N GLY A 36 -19.13 -20.30 11.07
CA GLY A 36 -18.99 -21.68 11.54
C GLY A 36 -17.55 -22.21 11.50
N GLY A 37 -17.43 -23.54 11.53
CA GLY A 37 -16.17 -24.26 11.28
C GLY A 37 -15.07 -24.01 12.32
N LYS A 38 -13.85 -23.81 11.84
CA LYS A 38 -12.66 -23.56 12.68
C LYS A 38 -12.30 -22.08 12.62
N VAL A 39 -11.73 -21.55 13.70
CA VAL A 39 -11.12 -20.21 13.74
C VAL A 39 -9.63 -20.35 14.03
N VAL A 40 -8.80 -19.69 13.23
CA VAL A 40 -7.34 -19.71 13.33
C VAL A 40 -6.81 -18.29 13.11
N PRO A 41 -6.07 -17.69 14.07
CA PRO A 41 -5.41 -16.42 13.84
C PRO A 41 -4.47 -16.47 12.63
N VAL A 42 -4.46 -15.41 11.83
CA VAL A 42 -3.45 -15.29 10.76
C VAL A 42 -2.06 -15.08 11.37
N GLU A 43 -1.02 -15.50 10.65
CA GLU A 43 0.35 -15.50 11.18
C GLU A 43 0.88 -14.09 11.46
N VAL A 44 0.61 -13.17 10.53
CA VAL A 44 1.00 -11.76 10.67
C VAL A 44 -0.25 -10.92 10.93
N GLN A 45 -0.35 -10.34 12.12
CA GLN A 45 -1.48 -9.51 12.53
C GLN A 45 -1.27 -8.04 12.14
N GLY A 46 -2.39 -7.33 11.96
CA GLY A 46 -2.38 -5.89 11.77
C GLY A 46 -2.30 -5.16 13.11
N VAL A 47 -1.59 -4.04 13.16
CA VAL A 47 -1.49 -3.21 14.38
C VAL A 47 -2.86 -2.74 14.89
N CYS A 48 -3.82 -2.56 13.97
CA CYS A 48 -5.13 -1.98 14.23
C CYS A 48 -6.28 -2.96 14.00
N SER A 49 -5.97 -4.23 13.79
CA SER A 49 -6.97 -5.27 13.56
C SER A 49 -6.52 -6.65 14.02
N TYR A 50 -7.43 -7.35 14.67
CA TYR A 50 -7.30 -8.78 14.88
C TYR A 50 -7.94 -9.53 13.72
N THR A 51 -7.17 -10.38 13.05
CA THR A 51 -7.61 -11.10 11.85
C THR A 51 -7.48 -12.61 12.04
N VAL A 52 -8.53 -13.35 11.66
CA VAL A 52 -8.57 -14.81 11.71
C VAL A 52 -9.01 -15.37 10.37
N TYR A 53 -8.49 -16.54 10.02
CA TYR A 53 -9.14 -17.42 9.07
C TYR A 53 -10.25 -18.21 9.77
N ALA A 54 -11.43 -18.25 9.17
CA ALA A 54 -12.60 -18.87 9.78
C ALA A 54 -13.46 -19.68 8.78
N GLY A 55 -14.37 -20.50 9.30
CA GLY A 55 -15.33 -21.27 8.51
C GLY A 55 -14.85 -22.66 8.09
N PRO A 56 -15.69 -23.43 7.38
CA PRO A 56 -15.31 -24.70 6.78
C PRO A 56 -14.09 -24.53 5.89
N GLN A 57 -13.07 -25.38 6.11
CA GLN A 57 -11.80 -25.31 5.38
C GLN A 57 -11.10 -23.93 5.43
N LEU A 58 -11.39 -23.11 6.44
CA LEU A 58 -10.82 -21.76 6.58
C LEU A 58 -11.08 -20.87 5.35
N LYS A 59 -12.30 -20.98 4.77
CA LYS A 59 -12.73 -20.28 3.57
C LYS A 59 -12.83 -18.76 3.76
N TYR A 60 -13.04 -18.26 4.97
CA TYR A 60 -13.27 -16.84 5.21
C TYR A 60 -12.10 -16.18 5.93
N VAL A 61 -11.90 -14.89 5.67
CA VAL A 61 -11.13 -13.98 6.52
C VAL A 61 -12.14 -13.19 7.34
N VAL A 62 -12.03 -13.25 8.66
CA VAL A 62 -12.81 -12.41 9.58
C VAL A 62 -11.85 -11.44 10.24
N GLN A 63 -12.06 -10.14 10.01
CA GLN A 63 -11.24 -9.08 10.58
C GLN A 63 -12.05 -8.24 11.56
N PHE A 64 -11.52 -8.08 12.77
CA PHE A 64 -12.02 -7.22 13.83
C PHE A 64 -11.17 -5.97 13.89
N ARG A 65 -11.75 -4.81 13.57
CA ARG A 65 -11.02 -3.56 13.42
C ARG A 65 -11.49 -2.52 14.44
N LEU A 66 -10.56 -1.72 14.95
CA LEU A 66 -10.88 -0.58 15.81
C LEU A 66 -11.83 0.38 15.08
N ASN A 67 -12.89 0.82 15.74
CA ASN A 67 -13.90 1.69 15.13
C ASN A 67 -13.33 3.04 14.68
N SER A 68 -12.32 3.58 15.38
CA SER A 68 -11.59 4.79 14.99
C SER A 68 -10.90 4.68 13.63
N LEU A 69 -10.64 3.45 13.17
CA LEU A 69 -9.95 3.15 11.93
C LEU A 69 -10.83 2.39 10.94
N LYS A 70 -12.15 2.51 11.06
CA LYS A 70 -13.11 1.88 10.15
C LYS A 70 -12.71 2.02 8.69
N LEU A 71 -12.88 0.95 7.91
CA LEU A 71 -12.74 1.04 6.47
C LEU A 71 -13.78 2.02 5.94
N ASP A 72 -13.34 2.93 5.06
CA ASP A 72 -14.23 3.83 4.37
C ASP A 72 -15.10 2.99 3.42
N THR A 73 -16.38 2.87 3.74
CA THR A 73 -17.29 1.98 3.02
C THR A 73 -17.45 2.37 1.56
N LYS A 74 -17.33 3.67 1.22
CA LYS A 74 -17.37 4.11 -0.18
C LYS A 74 -16.13 3.63 -0.92
N THR A 75 -14.97 3.71 -0.28
CA THR A 75 -13.71 3.22 -0.82
C THR A 75 -13.72 1.70 -0.96
N ALA A 76 -14.32 0.97 -0.01
CA ALA A 76 -14.47 -0.47 -0.08
C ALA A 76 -15.41 -0.90 -1.21
N THR A 77 -16.59 -0.28 -1.32
CA THR A 77 -17.51 -0.50 -2.46
C THR A 77 -16.84 -0.17 -3.79
N LEU A 78 -16.09 0.93 -3.87
CA LEU A 78 -15.37 1.27 -5.08
C LEU A 78 -14.26 0.26 -5.40
N ALA A 79 -13.54 -0.23 -4.38
CA ALA A 79 -12.55 -1.29 -4.56
C ALA A 79 -13.19 -2.58 -5.08
N THR A 80 -14.40 -2.91 -4.60
CA THR A 80 -15.21 -3.99 -5.13
C THR A 80 -15.56 -3.79 -6.61
N GLU A 81 -15.99 -2.59 -6.99
CA GLU A 81 -16.36 -2.30 -8.39
C GLU A 81 -15.15 -2.32 -9.33
N VAL A 82 -13.99 -1.82 -8.87
CA VAL A 82 -12.77 -1.72 -9.68
C VAL A 82 -11.97 -3.03 -9.70
N TYR A 83 -11.99 -3.80 -8.60
CA TYR A 83 -11.13 -4.97 -8.40
C TYR A 83 -11.88 -6.28 -8.08
N GLU A 84 -13.22 -6.29 -8.06
CA GLU A 84 -14.10 -7.46 -7.82
C GLU A 84 -14.00 -8.08 -6.39
N GLY A 85 -14.44 -7.35 -5.34
CA GLY A 85 -14.45 -7.80 -3.92
C GLY A 85 -15.84 -7.78 -3.26
N ASP A 86 -16.04 -8.26 -2.03
CA ASP A 86 -17.35 -8.20 -1.33
C ASP A 86 -17.18 -7.88 0.17
N GLU A 87 -18.06 -7.04 0.76
CA GLU A 87 -18.00 -6.62 2.17
C GLU A 87 -19.37 -6.31 2.82
N THR A 88 -19.54 -6.71 4.09
CA THR A 88 -20.60 -6.20 5.01
C THR A 88 -20.07 -6.06 6.46
N GLY A 89 -20.56 -5.07 7.24
CA GLY A 89 -20.19 -4.93 8.66
C GLY A 89 -21.00 -3.94 9.54
N LYS A 90 -21.16 -4.26 10.85
CA LYS A 90 -21.67 -3.42 11.97
C LYS A 90 -21.12 -3.90 13.34
N GLY A 91 -20.66 -3.01 14.24
CA GLY A 91 -20.25 -3.31 15.64
C GLY A 91 -19.30 -2.29 16.32
N SER A 92 -19.00 -2.45 17.63
CA SER A 92 -18.09 -1.60 18.43
C SER A 92 -16.60 -1.82 18.13
N LEU A 93 -16.22 -3.06 17.84
CA LEU A 93 -15.25 -3.36 16.80
C LEU A 93 -16.06 -3.59 15.52
N LEU A 94 -15.57 -3.07 14.40
CA LEU A 94 -16.16 -3.39 13.13
C LEU A 94 -15.68 -4.76 12.69
N VAL A 95 -16.63 -5.62 12.37
CA VAL A 95 -16.36 -6.98 11.93
C VAL A 95 -16.59 -7.03 10.43
N TYR A 96 -15.54 -7.39 9.69
CA TYR A 96 -15.56 -7.61 8.25
C TYR A 96 -15.42 -9.11 8.00
N VAL A 97 -16.27 -9.65 7.12
CA VAL A 97 -16.22 -11.04 6.68
C VAL A 97 -16.01 -11.03 5.17
N ILE A 98 -14.93 -11.67 4.72
CA ILE A 98 -14.50 -11.65 3.33
C ILE A 98 -14.17 -13.09 2.90
N ASP A 99 -14.49 -13.46 1.67
CA ASP A 99 -13.99 -14.72 1.10
C ASP A 99 -12.46 -14.69 1.02
N ARG A 100 -11.81 -15.74 1.52
CA ARG A 100 -10.36 -15.85 1.52
C ARG A 100 -9.87 -16.19 0.12
N THR A 101 -9.19 -15.24 -0.51
CA THR A 101 -8.35 -15.52 -1.69
C THR A 101 -7.22 -16.46 -1.28
N ARG A 102 -7.10 -17.59 -1.99
CA ARG A 102 -6.05 -18.59 -1.75
C ARG A 102 -4.77 -18.18 -2.47
N GLY A 103 -3.63 -18.49 -1.85
CA GLY A 103 -2.31 -18.20 -2.40
C GLY A 103 -1.28 -18.03 -1.29
N LEU A 104 -0.01 -17.99 -1.68
CA LEU A 104 1.10 -17.63 -0.78
C LEU A 104 1.37 -16.14 -0.93
N ARG A 105 1.64 -15.41 0.16
CA ARG A 105 2.06 -14.01 0.03
C ARG A 105 3.42 -13.99 -0.66
N HIS A 106 3.65 -13.04 -1.56
CA HIS A 106 4.93 -12.93 -2.26
C HIS A 106 6.09 -12.75 -1.27
N LEU A 107 5.87 -12.06 -0.15
CA LEU A 107 6.83 -11.99 0.94
C LEU A 107 7.15 -13.38 1.51
N ASP A 108 6.15 -14.19 1.84
CA ASP A 108 6.37 -15.54 2.39
C ASP A 108 7.11 -16.42 1.39
N PHE A 109 6.78 -16.32 0.10
CA PHE A 109 7.50 -17.02 -0.96
C PHE A 109 8.98 -16.65 -0.98
N ILE A 110 9.32 -15.36 -0.90
CA ILE A 110 10.72 -14.90 -0.86
C ILE A 110 11.42 -15.37 0.41
N LEU A 111 10.73 -15.36 1.56
CA LEU A 111 11.32 -15.79 2.83
C LEU A 111 11.57 -17.30 2.87
N GLU A 112 10.68 -18.10 2.28
CA GLU A 112 10.79 -19.56 2.25
C GLU A 112 11.78 -20.06 1.19
N TYR A 113 11.75 -19.47 -0.02
CA TYR A 113 12.52 -19.96 -1.17
C TYR A 113 13.72 -19.08 -1.55
N GLY A 114 13.87 -17.92 -0.89
CA GLY A 114 14.88 -16.92 -1.23
C GLY A 114 14.51 -16.09 -2.46
N TYR A 115 15.40 -15.15 -2.82
CA TYR A 115 15.25 -14.42 -4.07
C TYR A 115 15.54 -15.34 -5.26
N PRO A 116 14.68 -15.35 -6.30
CA PRO A 116 14.89 -16.22 -7.45
C PRO A 116 16.17 -15.82 -8.19
N GLN A 117 16.99 -16.82 -8.54
CA GLN A 117 18.22 -16.60 -9.30
C GLN A 117 17.92 -16.10 -10.72
N ASN A 118 18.93 -15.58 -11.44
CA ASN A 118 18.78 -15.18 -12.84
C ASN A 118 18.76 -16.37 -13.81
N SER A 119 17.83 -17.32 -13.59
CA SER A 119 17.51 -18.38 -14.55
C SER A 119 16.46 -17.92 -15.56
N GLU A 120 16.36 -18.61 -16.70
CA GLU A 120 15.33 -18.36 -17.71
C GLU A 120 13.92 -18.47 -17.11
N SER A 121 13.66 -19.50 -16.31
CA SER A 121 12.37 -19.69 -15.61
C SER A 121 12.04 -18.54 -14.67
N SER A 122 13.03 -18.01 -13.95
CA SER A 122 12.85 -16.88 -13.03
C SER A 122 12.65 -15.56 -13.77
N LEU A 123 13.26 -15.40 -14.94
CA LEU A 123 13.00 -14.26 -15.82
C LEU A 123 11.55 -14.26 -16.31
N VAL A 124 11.06 -15.43 -16.77
CA VAL A 124 9.66 -15.60 -17.17
C VAL A 124 8.71 -15.31 -16.01
N ALA A 125 8.99 -15.86 -14.82
CA ALA A 125 8.15 -15.63 -13.63
C ALA A 125 8.10 -14.13 -13.24
N ARG A 126 9.25 -13.44 -13.22
CA ARG A 126 9.30 -11.99 -12.96
C ARG A 126 8.56 -11.17 -14.01
N LYS A 127 8.68 -11.56 -15.28
CA LYS A 127 7.95 -10.90 -16.38
C LYS A 127 6.44 -11.07 -16.21
N ASN A 128 5.98 -12.28 -15.87
CA ASN A 128 4.56 -12.55 -15.62
C ASN A 128 4.06 -11.73 -14.42
N LEU A 129 4.76 -11.77 -13.28
CA LEU A 129 4.41 -10.99 -12.10
C LEU A 129 4.32 -9.49 -12.41
N THR A 130 5.31 -8.94 -13.12
CA THR A 130 5.31 -7.52 -13.51
C THR A 130 4.14 -7.20 -14.44
N THR A 131 3.82 -8.11 -15.36
CA THR A 131 2.69 -7.97 -16.28
C THR A 131 1.36 -7.97 -15.51
N ASP A 132 1.19 -8.87 -14.54
CA ASP A 132 -0.02 -8.97 -13.73
C ASP A 132 -0.21 -7.75 -12.82
N ILE A 133 0.88 -7.25 -12.21
CA ILE A 133 0.86 -5.98 -11.48
C ILE A 133 0.46 -4.83 -12.41
N ALA A 134 1.03 -4.76 -13.61
CA ALA A 134 0.68 -3.71 -14.57
C ALA A 134 -0.81 -3.78 -14.96
N ARG A 135 -1.35 -4.98 -15.22
CA ARG A 135 -2.79 -5.18 -15.50
C ARG A 135 -3.65 -4.72 -14.33
N PHE A 136 -3.28 -5.08 -13.10
CA PHE A 136 -3.99 -4.64 -11.90
C PHE A 136 -4.05 -3.11 -11.79
N MET A 137 -2.93 -2.42 -12.04
CA MET A 137 -2.87 -0.96 -12.03
C MET A 137 -3.66 -0.34 -13.19
N VAL A 138 -3.63 -0.95 -14.38
CA VAL A 138 -4.39 -0.49 -15.56
C VAL A 138 -5.89 -0.54 -15.33
N ARG A 139 -6.41 -1.54 -14.59
CA ARG A 139 -7.84 -1.60 -14.23
C ARG A 139 -8.29 -0.33 -13.52
N SER A 140 -7.51 0.12 -12.53
CA SER A 140 -7.79 1.37 -11.83
C SER A 140 -7.62 2.59 -12.72
N TRP A 141 -6.57 2.63 -13.55
CA TRP A 141 -6.35 3.72 -14.50
C TRP A 141 -7.54 3.93 -15.45
N ASN A 142 -8.12 2.83 -15.92
CA ASN A 142 -9.27 2.84 -16.83
C ASN A 142 -10.62 3.08 -16.12
N ALA A 143 -10.63 3.17 -14.79
CA ALA A 143 -11.79 3.48 -13.97
C ALA A 143 -11.57 4.81 -13.20
N PRO A 144 -11.46 5.95 -13.90
CA PRO A 144 -11.27 7.24 -13.25
C PRO A 144 -12.45 7.60 -12.36
N GLN A 145 -12.13 8.22 -11.24
CA GLN A 145 -13.06 8.66 -10.21
C GLN A 145 -13.37 10.14 -10.39
N GLU A 146 -14.66 10.46 -10.38
CA GLU A 146 -15.11 11.83 -10.33
C GLU A 146 -14.81 12.43 -8.95
N VAL A 147 -14.12 13.55 -8.94
CA VAL A 147 -13.83 14.32 -7.73
C VAL A 147 -14.18 15.77 -7.97
N SER A 148 -14.60 16.46 -6.91
CA SER A 148 -14.99 17.87 -7.01
C SER A 148 -13.77 18.78 -7.26
N SER A 149 -14.02 19.95 -7.84
CA SER A 149 -13.04 21.02 -8.00
C SER A 149 -12.43 21.45 -6.68
N GLU A 150 -13.25 21.52 -5.62
CA GLU A 150 -12.83 21.92 -4.28
C GLU A 150 -11.84 20.90 -3.72
N TYR A 151 -12.11 19.60 -3.90
CA TYR A 151 -11.20 18.55 -3.49
C TYR A 151 -9.85 18.64 -4.21
N ARG A 152 -9.84 18.86 -5.53
CA ARG A 152 -8.61 19.07 -6.31
C ARG A 152 -7.85 20.31 -5.84
N GLY A 153 -8.55 21.41 -5.57
CA GLY A 153 -7.97 22.64 -5.03
C GLY A 153 -7.33 22.44 -3.66
N MET A 154 -8.00 21.73 -2.76
CA MET A 154 -7.44 21.37 -1.44
C MET A 154 -6.17 20.50 -1.59
N LEU A 155 -6.16 19.55 -2.51
CA LEU A 155 -4.99 18.71 -2.77
C LEU A 155 -3.82 19.55 -3.29
N ALA A 156 -4.07 20.47 -4.22
CA ALA A 156 -3.08 21.40 -4.74
C ALA A 156 -2.46 22.25 -3.62
N GLN A 157 -3.29 22.80 -2.74
CA GLN A 157 -2.85 23.60 -1.61
C GLN A 157 -2.00 22.77 -0.64
N LYS A 158 -2.41 21.53 -0.36
CA LYS A 158 -1.67 20.61 0.50
C LYS A 158 -0.28 20.29 -0.07
N TYR A 159 -0.21 19.93 -1.35
CA TYR A 159 1.06 19.63 -2.00
C TYR A 159 1.99 20.84 -2.08
N ASN A 160 1.44 22.03 -2.29
CA ASN A 160 2.21 23.27 -2.21
C ASN A 160 2.77 23.52 -0.80
N SER A 161 1.98 23.24 0.23
CA SER A 161 2.40 23.42 1.64
C SER A 161 3.46 22.40 2.04
N ASP A 162 3.23 21.11 1.77
CA ASP A 162 4.18 20.01 2.03
C ASP A 162 5.52 20.30 1.34
N ARG A 163 5.49 20.80 0.10
CA ARG A 163 6.71 21.20 -0.59
C ARG A 163 7.46 22.33 0.10
N GLN A 164 6.78 23.40 0.51
CA GLN A 164 7.48 24.51 1.16
C GLN A 164 8.22 24.04 2.41
N LEU A 165 7.59 23.14 3.16
CA LEU A 165 8.24 22.48 4.29
C LEU A 165 9.48 21.68 3.86
N LEU A 166 9.39 20.90 2.77
CA LEU A 166 10.54 20.15 2.23
C LEU A 166 11.67 21.05 1.72
N LEU A 167 11.38 22.18 1.08
CA LEU A 167 12.40 23.13 0.64
C LEU A 167 13.15 23.78 1.80
N THR A 168 12.45 24.03 2.90
CA THR A 168 13.09 24.57 4.12
C THR A 168 13.89 23.50 4.85
N ALA A 169 13.41 22.26 4.91
CA ALA A 169 14.00 21.21 5.73
C ALA A 169 15.10 20.40 5.04
N LEU A 170 14.96 20.14 3.73
CA LEU A 170 15.89 19.28 3.00
C LEU A 170 17.12 20.07 2.49
N PRO A 171 18.29 19.43 2.41
CA PRO A 171 19.51 20.04 1.87
C PRO A 171 19.33 20.59 0.45
N GLU A 172 20.11 21.64 0.11
CA GLU A 172 20.04 22.35 -1.18
C GLU A 172 20.14 21.44 -2.42
N ARG A 173 20.85 20.31 -2.30
CA ARG A 173 20.99 19.32 -3.38
C ARG A 173 19.66 18.76 -3.89
N PHE A 174 18.59 18.81 -3.10
CA PHE A 174 17.25 18.37 -3.50
C PHE A 174 16.39 19.51 -4.07
N HIS A 175 16.78 20.77 -3.89
CA HIS A 175 15.90 21.92 -4.17
C HIS A 175 15.52 22.03 -5.63
N VAL A 176 16.44 21.74 -6.56
CA VAL A 176 16.16 21.75 -8.00
C VAL A 176 15.03 20.77 -8.32
N ILE A 177 15.13 19.53 -7.83
CA ILE A 177 14.14 18.48 -8.07
C ILE A 177 12.79 18.87 -7.46
N ILE A 178 12.79 19.37 -6.22
CA ILE A 178 11.57 19.81 -5.53
C ILE A 178 10.88 20.96 -6.29
N ARG A 179 11.65 21.89 -6.89
CA ARG A 179 11.12 22.97 -7.72
C ARG A 179 10.57 22.45 -9.05
N THR A 180 11.26 21.53 -9.72
CA THR A 180 10.78 20.95 -10.99
C THR A 180 9.43 20.26 -10.84
N VAL A 181 9.18 19.60 -9.71
CA VAL A 181 7.89 18.97 -9.42
C VAL A 181 6.74 19.99 -9.38
N LEU A 182 6.98 21.22 -8.92
CA LEU A 182 5.94 22.27 -8.92
C LEU A 182 5.55 22.76 -10.28
N GLU A 183 6.53 22.95 -11.16
CA GLU A 183 6.30 23.49 -12.49
C GLU A 183 5.32 22.60 -13.27
N HIS A 184 5.15 21.36 -12.81
CA HIS A 184 4.27 20.37 -13.40
C HIS A 184 3.08 20.01 -12.48
N LEU A 185 2.87 20.71 -11.36
CA LEU A 185 1.82 20.37 -10.39
C LEU A 185 0.42 20.42 -11.00
N ASP A 186 0.14 21.40 -11.86
CA ASP A 186 -1.16 21.48 -12.56
C ASP A 186 -1.33 20.30 -13.52
N SER A 187 -0.27 19.91 -14.23
CA SER A 187 -0.27 18.71 -15.09
C SER A 187 -0.41 17.41 -14.30
N LEU A 188 0.07 17.36 -13.06
CA LEU A 188 -0.15 16.23 -12.15
C LEU A 188 -1.61 16.16 -11.71
N LEU A 189 -2.17 17.29 -11.32
CA LEU A 189 -3.54 17.40 -10.84
C LEU A 189 -4.57 17.32 -11.96
N SER A 190 -4.17 17.38 -13.23
CA SER A 190 -5.02 17.10 -14.39
C SER A 190 -5.08 15.62 -14.75
N LEU A 191 -4.19 14.79 -14.18
CA LEU A 191 -4.26 13.34 -14.37
C LEU A 191 -5.59 12.78 -13.81
N PRO A 192 -6.03 11.63 -14.34
CA PRO A 192 -7.18 10.93 -13.79
C PRO A 192 -6.98 10.64 -12.30
N MET A 193 -7.99 10.93 -11.50
CA MET A 193 -8.01 10.51 -10.10
C MET A 193 -8.47 9.07 -10.08
N VAL A 194 -7.68 8.18 -9.51
CA VAL A 194 -7.95 6.74 -9.59
C VAL A 194 -7.86 6.10 -8.21
N LEU A 195 -8.55 4.97 -8.04
CA LEU A 195 -8.48 4.23 -6.79
C LEU A 195 -7.11 3.54 -6.68
N LEU A 196 -6.36 3.79 -5.62
CA LEU A 196 -5.06 3.13 -5.42
C LEU A 196 -5.11 2.24 -4.19
N HIS A 197 -4.51 1.06 -4.30
CA HIS A 197 -4.18 0.26 -3.12
C HIS A 197 -3.00 0.93 -2.39
N ARG A 198 -3.30 1.68 -1.32
CA ARG A 198 -2.33 2.55 -0.62
C ARG A 198 -1.20 1.80 0.09
N ASP A 199 -1.34 0.49 0.26
CA ASP A 199 -0.35 -0.40 0.87
C ASP A 199 0.07 -1.51 -0.11
N PHE A 200 0.23 -1.19 -1.39
CA PHE A 200 0.54 -2.21 -2.39
C PHE A 200 2.00 -2.67 -2.28
N GLY A 201 2.24 -3.90 -1.82
CA GLY A 201 3.58 -4.43 -1.56
C GLY A 201 3.61 -5.95 -1.49
N THR A 202 4.80 -6.53 -1.30
CA THR A 202 5.04 -7.98 -1.31
C THR A 202 4.20 -8.75 -0.27
N SER A 203 3.84 -8.13 0.84
CA SER A 203 2.96 -8.71 1.85
C SER A 203 1.48 -8.81 1.42
N ASN A 204 1.08 -8.00 0.44
CA ASN A 204 -0.31 -7.87 -0.03
C ASN A 204 -0.51 -8.43 -1.46
N ILE A 205 0.53 -9.01 -2.06
CA ILE A 205 0.46 -9.72 -3.34
C ILE A 205 0.40 -11.21 -3.03
N LEU A 206 -0.65 -11.88 -3.51
CA LEU A 206 -0.74 -13.34 -3.49
C LEU A 206 -0.18 -13.91 -4.79
N VAL A 207 0.77 -14.83 -4.66
CA VAL A 207 1.32 -15.61 -5.76
C VAL A 207 0.80 -17.05 -5.68
N ASN A 208 0.66 -17.68 -6.84
CA ASN A 208 0.38 -19.10 -6.94
C ASN A 208 1.66 -19.81 -7.36
N ASP A 209 1.90 -21.00 -6.82
CA ASP A 209 3.01 -21.88 -7.19
C ASP A 209 2.85 -22.44 -8.62
N ARG A 210 1.66 -22.30 -9.21
CA ARG A 210 1.40 -22.73 -10.58
C ARG A 210 1.60 -21.57 -11.56
N LEU A 211 2.51 -21.77 -12.51
CA LEU A 211 2.73 -20.96 -13.71
C LEU A 211 1.40 -20.83 -14.49
N ALA A 212 0.59 -19.83 -14.16
CA ALA A 212 -0.55 -19.47 -14.99
C ALA A 212 -0.03 -18.82 -16.28
N THR A 213 -0.36 -19.41 -17.42
CA THR A 213 -0.14 -18.80 -18.73
C THR A 213 -1.07 -17.60 -18.88
N SER A 214 -0.49 -16.43 -19.09
CA SER A 214 -1.25 -15.21 -19.40
C SER A 214 -1.84 -15.27 -20.81
N PRO A 215 -3.14 -14.96 -21.00
CA PRO A 215 -3.63 -14.51 -22.30
C PRO A 215 -2.96 -13.17 -22.65
N THR A 216 -2.54 -13.07 -23.90
CA THR A 216 -1.93 -11.87 -24.50
C THR A 216 -2.99 -10.88 -24.97
N ASN A 217 -2.62 -9.58 -24.89
CA ASN A 217 -3.22 -8.42 -25.57
C ASN A 217 -4.18 -7.54 -24.75
N GLU A 218 -3.74 -6.97 -23.62
CA GLU A 218 -4.43 -5.81 -23.01
C GLU A 218 -3.49 -4.75 -22.39
N ILE A 219 -2.24 -4.61 -22.88
CA ILE A 219 -1.41 -3.48 -22.45
C ILE A 219 -1.73 -2.26 -23.33
N GLY A 220 -2.73 -1.49 -22.87
CA GLY A 220 -2.83 -0.02 -22.90
C GLY A 220 -2.69 0.75 -24.23
N LYS A 221 -3.62 1.68 -24.45
CA LYS A 221 -3.52 2.74 -25.49
C LYS A 221 -2.21 3.54 -25.31
N SER A 222 -1.63 4.00 -26.42
CA SER A 222 -0.42 4.84 -26.40
C SER A 222 -0.65 6.12 -25.58
N LEU A 223 0.22 6.40 -24.61
CA LEU A 223 0.20 7.62 -23.80
C LEU A 223 0.87 8.78 -24.54
N THR A 224 0.35 10.00 -24.40
CA THR A 224 1.00 11.21 -24.91
C THR A 224 2.31 11.48 -24.16
N GLN A 225 3.20 12.29 -24.75
CA GLN A 225 4.46 12.64 -24.10
C GLN A 225 4.23 13.49 -22.84
N GLU A 226 3.21 14.35 -22.86
CA GLU A 226 2.80 15.16 -21.72
C GLU A 226 2.34 14.28 -20.56
N THR A 227 1.53 13.25 -20.83
CA THR A 227 1.10 12.29 -19.81
C THR A 227 2.27 11.49 -19.26
N LYS A 228 3.21 11.06 -20.10
CA LYS A 228 4.42 10.36 -19.64
C LYS A 228 5.25 11.24 -18.69
N LYS A 229 5.48 12.50 -19.07
CA LYS A 229 6.20 13.47 -18.23
C LYS A 229 5.49 13.74 -16.91
N ALA A 230 4.16 13.87 -16.92
CA ALA A 230 3.36 14.01 -15.70
C ALA A 230 3.47 12.75 -14.83
N ILE A 231 3.43 11.55 -15.40
CA ILE A 231 3.64 10.29 -14.66
C ILE A 231 5.04 10.27 -14.02
N GLU A 232 6.09 10.61 -14.76
CA GLU A 232 7.46 10.68 -14.23
C GLU A 232 7.58 11.66 -13.06
N THR A 233 7.02 12.86 -13.22
CA THR A 233 6.97 13.88 -12.16
C THR A 233 6.19 13.37 -10.93
N SER A 234 5.10 12.63 -11.15
CA SER A 234 4.25 12.10 -10.07
C SER A 234 5.01 11.09 -9.21
N ARG A 235 5.91 10.30 -9.82
CA ARG A 235 6.77 9.33 -9.13
C ARG A 235 7.74 10.03 -8.19
N VAL A 236 8.36 11.12 -8.64
CA VAL A 236 9.26 11.95 -7.82
C VAL A 236 8.50 12.57 -6.65
N MET A 237 7.33 13.15 -6.92
CA MET A 237 6.49 13.74 -5.89
C MET A 237 6.08 12.68 -4.84
N GLY A 238 5.64 11.50 -5.28
CA GLY A 238 5.30 10.39 -4.40
C GLY A 238 6.46 9.95 -3.51
N LEU A 239 7.68 9.87 -4.07
CA LEU A 239 8.89 9.54 -3.31
C LEU A 239 9.22 10.61 -2.26
N LEU A 240 9.17 11.90 -2.64
CA LEU A 240 9.38 13.02 -1.72
C LEU A 240 8.35 13.03 -0.59
N LEU A 241 7.07 12.78 -0.89
CA LEU A 241 6.02 12.72 0.14
C LEU A 241 6.17 11.49 1.06
N SER A 242 6.64 10.37 0.52
CA SER A 242 6.82 9.12 1.28
C SER A 242 8.06 9.13 2.17
N ARG A 243 9.16 9.73 1.70
CA ARG A 243 10.47 9.67 2.36
C ARG A 243 10.93 11.01 2.94
N GLY A 244 10.44 12.13 2.41
CA GLY A 244 10.75 13.46 2.91
C GLY A 244 10.03 13.82 4.21
N PHE A 245 9.13 12.98 4.70
CA PHE A 245 8.39 13.17 5.94
C PHE A 245 8.53 11.97 6.88
N THR A 246 8.35 12.21 8.18
CA THR A 246 8.15 11.15 9.17
C THR A 246 6.86 10.37 8.87
N LYS A 247 6.77 9.13 9.36
CA LYS A 247 5.68 8.20 9.02
C LYS A 247 4.30 8.80 9.36
N ARG A 248 3.39 8.77 8.39
CA ARG A 248 1.98 9.15 8.55
C ARG A 248 1.17 7.96 9.09
N LEU A 249 1.28 7.66 10.38
CA LEU A 249 0.43 6.67 11.04
C LEU A 249 -0.80 7.37 11.64
N ALA A 250 -1.99 6.77 11.47
CA ALA A 250 -3.26 7.38 11.86
C ALA A 250 -3.39 7.71 13.37
N ASN A 251 -2.58 7.06 14.22
CA ASN A 251 -2.55 7.28 15.66
C ASN A 251 -1.20 7.86 16.16
N ALA A 252 -0.35 8.37 15.26
CA ALA A 252 0.93 8.98 15.63
C ALA A 252 0.86 10.51 15.56
N ALA A 253 1.92 11.16 16.05
CA ALA A 253 2.11 12.59 15.88
C ALA A 253 2.02 12.99 14.39
N PRO A 254 1.61 14.24 14.08
CA PRO A 254 1.59 14.74 12.72
C PRO A 254 2.94 14.54 12.03
N SER A 255 2.92 14.13 10.76
CA SER A 255 4.17 13.96 10.01
C SER A 255 4.87 15.30 9.83
N THR A 256 6.14 15.35 10.18
CA THR A 256 7.03 16.49 9.98
C THR A 256 8.05 16.16 8.90
N PRO A 257 8.64 17.15 8.22
CA PRO A 257 9.76 16.90 7.34
C PRO A 257 10.90 16.17 8.07
N ILE A 258 11.62 15.32 7.35
CA ILE A 258 12.85 14.73 7.88
C ILE A 258 13.97 15.77 7.92
N SER A 259 14.88 15.60 8.87
CA SER A 259 16.12 16.36 9.03
C SER A 259 17.34 15.47 8.82
N ASP A 260 18.51 16.07 8.69
CA ASP A 260 19.79 15.34 8.69
C ASP A 260 20.19 14.93 10.11
N ASP A 261 19.33 14.13 10.75
CA ASP A 261 19.51 13.55 12.07
C ASP A 261 19.44 12.01 12.00
N SER A 262 19.62 11.34 13.14
CA SER A 262 19.57 9.88 13.18
C SER A 262 18.21 9.31 12.73
N ALA A 263 17.10 10.05 12.89
CA ALA A 263 15.77 9.61 12.49
C ALA A 263 15.52 9.79 10.97
N GLY A 264 16.09 10.83 10.36
CA GLY A 264 15.94 11.16 8.95
C GLY A 264 17.03 10.60 8.03
N SER A 265 18.22 10.32 8.56
CA SER A 265 19.40 9.88 7.80
C SER A 265 19.13 8.69 6.88
N TYR A 266 18.38 7.70 7.34
CA TYR A 266 18.02 6.54 6.52
C TYR A 266 17.15 6.93 5.32
N ASN A 267 16.18 7.82 5.51
CA ASN A 267 15.35 8.31 4.41
C ASN A 267 16.14 9.25 3.48
N MET A 268 17.09 10.03 4.00
CA MET A 268 18.00 10.82 3.17
C MET A 268 18.82 9.93 2.23
N LEU A 269 19.32 8.79 2.71
CA LEU A 269 20.03 7.82 1.87
C LEU A 269 19.15 7.30 0.71
N PHE A 270 17.85 7.06 0.95
CA PHE A 270 16.92 6.70 -0.14
C PHE A 270 16.72 7.84 -1.13
N LEU A 271 16.54 9.07 -0.64
CA LEU A 271 16.37 10.23 -1.51
C LEU A 271 17.62 10.47 -2.36
N ASP A 272 18.81 10.41 -1.77
CA ASP A 272 20.08 10.54 -2.50
C ASP A 272 20.22 9.45 -3.58
N GLY A 273 19.96 8.19 -3.23
CA GLY A 273 20.06 7.07 -4.16
C GLY A 273 19.05 7.16 -5.31
N LEU A 274 17.79 7.47 -5.02
CA LEU A 274 16.72 7.38 -6.01
C LEU A 274 16.53 8.68 -6.82
N LEU A 275 16.96 9.83 -6.29
CA LEU A 275 16.76 11.13 -6.95
C LEU A 275 18.05 11.72 -7.54
N LEU A 276 19.23 11.43 -6.98
CA LEU A 276 20.47 12.07 -7.39
C LEU A 276 21.41 11.14 -8.17
N LYS A 277 21.52 9.87 -7.75
CA LYS A 277 22.46 8.91 -8.36
C LYS A 277 21.93 8.33 -9.66
N SER A 278 22.62 8.58 -10.76
CA SER A 278 22.25 8.09 -12.10
C SER A 278 22.10 6.57 -12.19
N GLU A 279 22.87 5.81 -11.42
CA GLU A 279 22.90 4.34 -11.49
C GLU A 279 21.67 3.70 -10.84
N THR A 280 21.05 4.41 -9.88
CA THR A 280 19.92 3.93 -9.08
C THR A 280 18.66 4.75 -9.29
N LYS A 281 18.72 5.80 -10.12
CA LYS A 281 17.55 6.54 -10.59
C LYS A 281 16.58 5.59 -11.28
N PRO A 282 15.30 5.59 -10.90
CA PRO A 282 14.28 4.87 -11.64
C PRO A 282 14.28 5.31 -13.11
N ILE A 283 14.16 4.36 -14.05
CA ILE A 283 14.09 4.65 -15.49
C ILE A 283 13.08 5.78 -15.76
N GLY A 284 13.51 6.81 -16.50
CA GLY A 284 12.72 8.02 -16.82
C GLY A 284 12.96 9.23 -15.91
N LEU A 285 14.12 9.34 -15.25
CA LEU A 285 14.56 10.46 -14.39
C LEU A 285 16.03 10.88 -14.60
#